data_AF-A0A1Q4D5M7-F1
#
_entry.id   AF-A0A1Q4D5M7-F1
#
_cell.length_a   1.000
_cell.length_b   1.000
_cell.length_c   1.000
_cell.angle_alpha   90.00
_cell.angle_beta   90.00
_cell.angle_gamma   90.00
#
_symmetry.space_group_name_H-M   'P 1'
#
loop_
_entity.id
_entity.type
_entity.pdbx_description
1 polymer ?
#
loop_
_entity_poly.entity_id
_entity_poly.type
_entity_poly.pdbx_seq_one_letter_code
_entity_poly.pdbx_strand_id
1 'polypeptide(L)'
;MAIESSGHSTGNPRMFELIEDAPKEGRSPTIWAWPQLTEFMKIAGQPVAGPWPPHQQPRPDPEEDVLPVAVAEPEREPYRRPRPRL
;
A
#
# COMPACT_ATOMS: atom_id res chain seq x y z
N MET A 1 -2.63 -17.71 2.60
CA MET A 1 -2.82 -16.81 3.75
C MET A 1 -1.48 -16.60 4.42
N ALA A 2 -1.05 -15.36 4.57
CA ALA A 2 -0.13 -14.90 5.62
C ALA A 2 0.01 -13.36 5.52
N ILE A 3 -0.93 -12.63 6.14
CA ILE A 3 -0.65 -11.31 6.71
C ILE A 3 -0.67 -11.56 8.20
N GLU A 4 0.45 -11.98 8.75
CA GLU A 4 0.55 -12.16 10.20
C GLU A 4 0.94 -10.79 10.77
N SER A 5 -0.08 -10.03 11.18
CA SER A 5 0.06 -8.87 12.06
C SER A 5 0.24 -9.38 13.49
N SER A 6 1.35 -9.04 14.14
CA SER A 6 1.58 -9.34 15.57
C SER A 6 1.52 -8.10 16.47
N GLY A 7 0.99 -6.97 15.99
CA GLY A 7 1.08 -5.69 16.68
C GLY A 7 -0.25 -5.01 17.01
N HIS A 8 -1.10 -5.65 17.84
CA HIS A 8 -2.26 -5.03 18.54
C HIS A 8 -3.51 -4.61 17.72
N SER A 9 -3.44 -4.46 16.39
CA SER A 9 -4.61 -4.15 15.54
C SER A 9 -5.19 -5.39 14.85
N THR A 10 -6.44 -5.77 15.13
CA THR A 10 -7.14 -6.88 14.45
C THR A 10 -7.53 -6.46 13.02
N GLY A 11 -6.93 -7.06 11.98
CA GLY A 11 -7.23 -6.75 10.58
C GLY A 11 -6.07 -6.11 9.82
N ASN A 12 -6.29 -4.92 9.26
CA ASN A 12 -5.27 -4.18 8.49
C ASN A 12 -4.33 -3.41 9.45
N PRO A 13 -3.05 -3.78 9.58
CA PRO A 13 -2.11 -3.10 10.45
C PRO A 13 -1.89 -1.66 9.99
N ARG A 14 -1.59 -0.78 10.94
CA ARG A 14 -1.27 0.62 10.64
C ARG A 14 0.09 0.69 9.95
N MET A 15 0.29 1.70 9.12
CA MET A 15 1.54 1.86 8.37
C MET A 15 2.79 1.89 9.27
N PHE A 16 2.69 2.46 10.47
CA PHE A 16 3.79 2.47 11.44
C PHE A 16 4.06 1.09 12.06
N GLU A 17 3.02 0.29 12.35
CA GLU A 17 3.14 -1.06 12.93
C GLU A 17 3.93 -1.98 11.98
N LEU A 18 3.84 -1.76 10.66
CA LEU A 18 4.63 -2.52 9.67
C LEU A 18 6.14 -2.29 9.76
N ILE A 19 6.56 -1.14 10.29
CA ILE A 19 7.97 -0.73 10.33
C ILE A 19 8.53 -0.65 11.74
N GLU A 20 7.71 -0.86 12.78
CA GLU A 20 8.11 -0.59 14.17
C GLU A 20 9.29 -1.45 14.63
N ASP A 21 9.35 -2.69 14.16
CA ASP A 21 10.41 -3.65 14.45
C ASP A 21 11.50 -3.71 13.36
N ALA A 22 11.49 -2.78 12.41
CA ALA A 22 12.50 -2.74 11.36
C ALA A 22 13.90 -2.41 11.94
N PRO A 23 14.99 -3.01 11.42
CA PRO A 23 16.35 -2.72 11.88
C PRO A 23 16.68 -1.23 11.82
N LYS A 24 17.24 -0.71 12.92
CA LYS A 24 17.60 0.71 13.03
C LYS A 24 18.86 1.11 12.26
N GLU A 25 19.76 0.15 12.08
CA GLU A 25 21.06 0.35 11.47
C GLU A 25 21.29 -0.62 10.30
N GLY A 26 22.20 -0.27 9.39
CA GLY A 26 22.54 -1.10 8.23
C GLY A 26 23.64 -0.46 7.37
N ARG A 27 23.99 -1.13 6.25
CA ARG A 27 24.97 -0.62 5.28
C ARG A 27 24.51 0.63 4.51
N SER A 28 23.23 0.97 4.62
CA SER A 28 22.62 2.15 4.01
C SER A 28 21.62 2.75 5.00
N PRO A 29 21.26 4.04 4.86
CA PRO A 29 20.26 4.67 5.69
C PRO A 29 18.97 3.84 5.73
N THR A 30 18.50 3.56 6.94
CA THR A 30 17.23 2.87 7.21
C THR A 30 16.09 3.88 7.24
N ILE A 31 14.83 3.42 7.31
CA ILE A 31 13.66 4.31 7.43
C ILE A 31 13.78 5.31 8.59
N TRP A 32 14.53 4.93 9.62
CA TRP A 32 14.79 5.71 10.83
C TRP A 32 15.67 6.95 10.61
N ALA A 33 16.35 7.06 9.46
CA ALA A 33 17.06 8.27 9.08
C ALA A 33 16.13 9.45 8.71
N TRP A 34 14.82 9.20 8.56
CA TRP A 34 13.81 10.21 8.21
C TRP A 34 12.74 10.32 9.30
N PRO A 35 13.03 10.96 10.44
CA PRO A 35 12.11 11.05 11.57
C PRO A 35 10.77 11.71 11.19
N GLN A 36 10.76 12.65 10.25
CA GLN A 36 9.54 13.30 9.77
C GLN A 36 8.59 12.29 9.11
N LEU A 37 9.14 11.30 8.40
CA LEU A 37 8.36 10.26 7.73
C LEU A 37 7.83 9.24 8.74
N THR A 38 8.67 8.78 9.67
CA THR A 38 8.24 7.82 10.70
C THR A 38 7.19 8.42 11.64
N GLU A 39 7.37 9.69 12.04
CA GLU A 39 6.38 10.40 12.86
C GLU A 39 5.09 10.66 12.09
N PHE A 40 5.18 11.02 10.81
CA PHE A 40 3.99 11.14 9.96
C PHE A 40 3.22 9.82 9.91
N MET A 41 3.88 8.69 9.65
CA MET A 41 3.24 7.38 9.61
C MET A 41 2.59 7.01 10.95
N LYS A 42 3.21 7.38 12.07
CA LYS A 42 2.69 7.16 13.42
C LYS A 42 1.42 7.95 13.69
N ILE A 43 1.32 9.19 13.21
CA ILE A 43 0.17 10.08 13.38
C ILE A 43 -0.95 9.75 12.39
N ALA A 44 -0.61 9.59 11.12
CA ALA A 44 -1.58 9.32 10.05
C ALA A 44 -2.30 7.98 10.22
N GLY A 45 -1.67 7.01 10.91
CA GLY A 45 -2.29 5.73 11.25
C GLY A 45 -3.18 5.76 12.51
N GLN A 46 -3.27 6.87 13.24
CA GLN A 46 -4.13 6.94 14.42
C GLN A 46 -5.61 6.85 14.03
N PRO A 47 -6.45 6.23 14.87
CA PRO A 47 -7.88 6.16 14.59
C PRO A 47 -8.43 7.58 14.61
N VAL A 48 -9.36 7.86 13.71
CA VAL A 48 -10.10 9.13 13.73
C VAL A 48 -10.82 9.22 15.08
N ALA A 49 -10.47 10.23 15.87
CA ALA A 49 -11.04 10.42 17.19
C ALA A 49 -12.50 10.88 17.06
N GLY A 50 -13.43 10.10 17.62
CA GLY A 50 -14.85 10.44 17.71
C GLY A 50 -15.74 9.71 16.69
N PRO A 51 -17.07 9.88 16.81
CA PRO A 51 -17.99 9.35 15.82
C PRO A 51 -17.72 9.99 14.45
N TRP A 52 -17.90 9.23 13.38
CA TRP A 52 -17.89 9.76 12.03
C TRP A 52 -18.83 10.98 11.93
N PRO A 53 -18.49 12.01 11.13
CA PRO A 53 -19.37 13.16 10.95
C PRO A 53 -20.77 12.69 10.54
N PRO A 54 -21.85 13.33 11.05
CA PRO A 54 -23.22 12.83 10.89
C PRO A 54 -23.73 12.74 9.45
N HIS A 55 -23.00 13.34 8.49
CA HIS A 55 -23.29 13.29 7.06
C HIS A 55 -22.45 12.23 6.31
N GLN A 56 -21.46 11.61 6.95
CA GLN A 56 -20.66 10.54 6.38
C GLN A 56 -21.29 9.21 6.72
N GLN A 57 -21.80 8.52 5.71
CA GLN A 57 -22.20 7.12 5.87
C GLN A 57 -20.92 6.28 6.02
N PRO A 58 -20.92 5.25 6.89
CA PRO A 58 -19.86 4.26 6.90
C PRO A 58 -19.59 3.77 5.48
N ARG A 59 -18.31 3.57 5.13
CA ARG A 59 -17.98 2.88 3.89
C ARG A 59 -18.71 1.53 3.92
N PRO A 60 -19.43 1.14 2.85
CA PRO A 60 -19.97 -0.21 2.75
C PRO A 60 -18.84 -1.20 3.02
N ASP A 61 -19.12 -2.24 3.81
CA ASP A 61 -18.14 -3.31 3.97
C ASP A 61 -17.73 -3.79 2.57
N PRO A 62 -16.42 -3.90 2.29
CA PRO A 62 -15.97 -4.41 1.00
C PRO A 62 -16.57 -5.80 0.84
N GLU A 63 -17.41 -6.00 -0.19
CA GLU A 63 -17.87 -7.35 -0.50
C GLU A 63 -16.66 -8.21 -0.85
N GLU A 64 -16.66 -9.44 -0.34
CA GLU A 64 -15.69 -10.45 -0.73
C GLU A 64 -15.70 -10.56 -2.27
N ASP A 65 -14.56 -10.33 -2.92
CA ASP A 65 -14.30 -10.61 -4.34
C ASP A 65 -14.58 -9.55 -5.43
N VAL A 66 -14.49 -8.24 -5.16
CA VAL A 66 -14.20 -7.30 -6.26
C VAL A 66 -12.70 -7.22 -6.53
N LEU A 67 -12.13 -8.31 -7.05
CA LEU A 67 -10.77 -8.28 -7.58
C LEU A 67 -10.71 -7.36 -8.82
N PRO A 68 -9.61 -6.63 -9.03
CA PRO A 68 -9.44 -5.88 -10.27
C PRO A 68 -9.52 -6.82 -11.49
N VAL A 69 -10.33 -6.46 -12.48
CA VAL A 69 -10.44 -7.20 -13.73
C VAL A 69 -9.21 -6.90 -14.59
N ALA A 70 -8.44 -7.93 -14.94
CA ALA A 70 -7.32 -7.78 -15.86
C ALA A 70 -7.83 -7.45 -17.27
N VAL A 71 -7.43 -6.30 -17.81
CA VAL A 71 -7.69 -5.90 -19.20
C VAL A 71 -6.48 -6.30 -20.04
N ALA A 72 -6.69 -7.13 -21.06
CA ALA A 72 -5.63 -7.53 -21.97
C ALA A 72 -5.17 -6.35 -22.83
N GLU A 73 -3.85 -6.17 -23.01
CA GLU A 73 -3.33 -5.26 -24.04
C GLU A 73 -3.74 -5.79 -25.43
N PRO A 74 -4.10 -4.91 -26.38
CA PRO A 74 -4.32 -5.32 -27.76
C PRO A 74 -3.04 -5.91 -28.37
N GLU A 75 -3.17 -6.87 -29.29
CA GLU A 75 -2.03 -7.41 -30.02
C GLU A 75 -1.26 -6.25 -30.68
N ARG A 76 0.00 -6.07 -30.28
CA ARG A 76 0.89 -5.14 -30.99
C ARG A 76 1.14 -5.73 -32.37
N GLU A 77 0.82 -4.98 -33.41
CA GLU A 77 1.20 -5.36 -34.77
C GLU A 77 2.70 -5.72 -34.80
N PRO A 78 3.08 -6.83 -35.43
CA PRO A 78 4.47 -7.20 -35.55
C PRO A 78 5.22 -6.06 -36.26
N TYR A 79 6.27 -5.56 -35.60
CA TYR A 79 7.13 -4.52 -36.15
C TYR A 79 7.68 -4.95 -37.52
N ARG A 80 7.11 -4.40 -38.60
CA ARG A 80 7.53 -4.67 -39.96
C ARG A 80 8.83 -3.92 -40.22
N ARG A 81 9.97 -4.61 -40.02
CA ARG A 81 11.28 -4.07 -40.39
C ARG A 81 11.27 -3.68 -41.88
N PRO A 82 11.60 -2.43 -42.25
CA PRO A 82 11.76 -2.08 -43.66
C PRO A 82 12.89 -2.90 -44.26
N ARG A 83 12.65 -3.49 -45.45
CA ARG A 83 13.68 -4.25 -46.17
C ARG A 83 14.81 -3.29 -46.60
N PRO A 84 16.09 -3.62 -46.35
CA PRO A 84 17.18 -2.84 -46.90
C PRO A 84 17.13 -2.88 -48.44
N ARG A 85 17.25 -1.72 -49.09
CA ARG A 85 17.45 -1.61 -50.54
C ARG A 85 18.89 -2.03 -50.85
N LEU A 86 19.04 -2.98 -51.78
CA LEU A 86 20.31 -3.31 -52.44
C LEU A 86 20.67 -2.22 -53.46
#